data_AF-A0A124I6Y7-F1
#
_entry.id   AF-A0A124I6Y7-F1
#
_cell.length_a   1.000
_cell.length_b   1.000
_cell.length_c   1.000
_cell.angle_alpha   90.00
_cell.angle_beta   90.00
_cell.angle_gamma   90.00
#
_symmetry.space_group_name_H-M   'P 1'
#
loop_
_entity.id
_entity.type
_entity.pdbx_description
1 polymer ?
#
loop_
_entity_poly.entity_id
_entity_poly.type
_entity_poly.pdbx_seq_one_letter_code
_entity_poly.pdbx_strand_id
1 'polypeptide(L)'
;MCAALVTSCTATSESDESVQRESAAARQFDLLVSEQNGYYYHPFLREQPAGPQAQSFALRTLSELGRDPKTSVASAQVASLRGDALETSSLWGRDWLIPLRRAGAGTALGASDAAAVNKLRAKGGWYVDSALGDDSDAARLGGTWAALEVLDALGHLDDLPAADRAGTASWLGSLTGTSTGSRRKKHLPLDEAGALARALRLLGEPVPAGLTQSAAPRTDDFAELTPDARATRLDDTYSYTLIQEAAGKRPDVNRQVWEPVLRDGAATLPYEQLYELVHVLKAAGSPTSVFAPVLKRLDGERLDDGTVRDPDAYIGNPDASLFVQRLRALEDWSRKDSRLLAALEREEKSDDVSQAGPERLSRAALRKVTAGGGTSEEARELCADPQVLPDTVTEQNATQWQRTTLNCADAGASTAVPRFGTWQPDTPERVVAAATVAVGLADSGQRDSIPSWITAEALERWAQNPDRFTSLYNYALVVRAYSLLGGALDAQLREALGRGITPYRGCPGLPDLYRVGGGDSACDLKTTWGVWTLDRQLHGAMGWMPAPKNGK
;
A
#
# COMPACT_ATOMS: atom_id res chain seq x y z
N MET A 1 70.37 -11.03 -27.05
CA MET A 1 69.37 -9.96 -26.86
C MET A 1 68.10 -10.58 -26.32
N CYS A 2 67.79 -10.39 -25.04
CA CYS A 2 66.43 -10.45 -24.50
C CYS A 2 66.44 -9.54 -23.27
N ALA A 3 65.60 -8.51 -23.31
CA ALA A 3 65.49 -7.49 -22.29
C ALA A 3 64.73 -8.02 -21.06
N ALA A 4 65.20 -7.57 -19.90
CA ALA A 4 64.49 -7.62 -18.63
C ALA A 4 63.27 -6.67 -18.65
N LEU A 5 62.28 -6.93 -17.79
CA LEU A 5 61.94 -6.00 -16.70
C LEU A 5 60.91 -6.58 -15.72
N VAL A 6 61.09 -6.13 -14.48
CA VAL A 6 60.48 -6.52 -13.21
C VAL A 6 59.27 -5.64 -12.90
N THR A 7 58.23 -6.23 -12.29
CA THR A 7 57.26 -5.58 -11.37
C THR A 7 56.64 -6.70 -10.53
N SER A 8 57.10 -6.94 -9.29
CA SER A 8 56.68 -6.33 -8.01
C SER A 8 55.19 -6.53 -7.67
N CYS A 9 54.96 -7.25 -6.57
CA CYS A 9 53.69 -7.63 -5.98
C CYS A 9 52.88 -6.45 -5.43
N THR A 10 51.56 -6.53 -5.59
CA THR A 10 50.58 -6.08 -4.58
C THR A 10 49.41 -7.04 -4.60
N ALA A 11 49.06 -7.54 -3.41
CA ALA A 11 47.96 -8.45 -3.16
C ALA A 11 46.61 -7.89 -3.63
N THR A 12 45.87 -8.70 -4.37
CA THR A 12 44.41 -8.68 -4.37
C THR A 12 43.95 -9.91 -3.63
N SER A 13 43.43 -9.64 -2.44
CA SER A 13 42.60 -10.51 -1.63
C SER A 13 41.61 -11.31 -2.47
N GLU A 14 41.52 -12.60 -2.15
CA GLU A 14 40.37 -13.47 -2.31
C GLU A 14 39.05 -12.68 -2.39
N SER A 15 38.61 -12.36 -3.60
CA SER A 15 37.31 -11.79 -3.86
C SER A 15 36.37 -12.93 -4.24
N ASP A 16 35.61 -13.42 -3.25
CA ASP A 16 34.19 -13.76 -3.36
C ASP A 16 33.69 -14.48 -4.64
N GLU A 17 34.46 -15.41 -5.21
CA GLU A 17 33.98 -16.27 -6.30
C GLU A 17 33.01 -17.37 -5.83
N SER A 18 32.60 -17.37 -4.55
CA SER A 18 31.62 -18.31 -4.00
C SER A 18 30.26 -17.70 -3.66
N VAL A 19 29.90 -16.53 -4.21
CA VAL A 19 28.49 -16.14 -4.26
C VAL A 19 27.81 -17.09 -5.24
N GLN A 20 27.31 -18.21 -4.69
CA GLN A 20 26.33 -19.08 -5.33
C GLN A 20 25.38 -18.18 -6.12
N ARG A 21 25.33 -18.35 -7.45
CA ARG A 21 24.35 -17.64 -8.27
C ARG A 21 22.97 -17.90 -7.69
N GLU A 22 22.44 -16.93 -6.96
CA GLU A 22 21.10 -17.00 -6.40
C GLU A 22 20.13 -17.39 -7.53
N SER A 23 19.24 -18.34 -7.22
CA SER A 23 18.32 -18.90 -8.21
C SER A 23 17.46 -17.79 -8.83
N ALA A 24 16.89 -18.04 -10.01
CA ALA A 24 15.95 -17.07 -10.60
C ALA A 24 14.73 -16.83 -9.69
N ALA A 25 14.36 -17.81 -8.86
CA ALA A 25 13.29 -17.71 -7.88
C ALA A 25 13.68 -16.79 -6.70
N ALA A 26 14.91 -16.86 -6.19
CA ALA A 26 15.37 -15.96 -5.12
C ALA A 26 15.30 -14.48 -5.52
N ARG A 27 15.67 -14.17 -6.77
CA ARG A 27 15.63 -12.81 -7.33
C ARG A 27 14.23 -12.26 -7.58
N GLN A 28 13.20 -13.11 -7.59
CA GLN A 28 11.81 -12.64 -7.70
C GLN A 28 11.38 -11.86 -6.45
N PHE A 29 11.98 -12.15 -5.29
CA PHE A 29 11.69 -11.40 -4.06
C PHE A 29 12.17 -9.95 -4.12
N ASP A 30 13.22 -9.64 -4.89
CA ASP A 30 13.69 -8.26 -5.05
C ASP A 30 12.60 -7.35 -5.65
N LEU A 31 11.71 -7.92 -6.46
CA LEU A 31 10.55 -7.20 -7.00
C LEU A 31 9.52 -6.86 -5.92
N LEU A 32 9.51 -7.61 -4.81
CA LEU A 32 8.55 -7.50 -3.71
C LEU A 32 9.02 -6.56 -2.59
N VAL A 33 10.21 -5.95 -2.72
CA VAL A 33 10.71 -4.99 -1.74
C VAL A 33 10.04 -3.63 -1.97
N SER A 34 9.43 -3.08 -0.93
CA SER A 34 8.90 -1.73 -0.92
C SER A 34 10.03 -0.72 -1.07
N GLU A 35 9.93 0.16 -2.07
CA GLU A 35 10.85 1.30 -2.19
C GLU A 35 10.65 2.33 -1.07
N GLN A 36 9.46 2.34 -0.43
CA GLN A 36 9.13 3.31 0.62
C GLN A 36 9.82 2.98 1.95
N ASN A 37 9.73 1.73 2.40
CA ASN A 37 10.23 1.35 3.72
C ASN A 37 11.31 0.27 3.70
N GLY A 38 11.49 -0.46 2.59
CA GLY A 38 12.48 -1.53 2.46
C GLY A 38 11.99 -2.90 2.98
N TYR A 39 10.75 -2.99 3.43
CA TYR A 39 10.11 -4.26 3.77
C TYR A 39 9.50 -4.93 2.54
N TYR A 40 9.31 -6.24 2.60
CA TYR A 40 8.53 -6.93 1.58
C TYR A 40 7.05 -6.63 1.78
N TYR A 41 6.32 -6.34 0.70
CA TYR A 41 4.86 -6.21 0.76
C TYR A 41 4.17 -7.55 0.57
N HIS A 42 2.95 -7.67 1.06
CA HIS A 42 2.13 -8.82 0.73
C HIS A 42 1.71 -8.73 -0.75
N PRO A 43 1.89 -9.79 -1.55
CA PRO A 43 1.70 -9.68 -3.00
C PRO A 43 0.23 -9.56 -3.47
N PHE A 44 -0.74 -9.37 -2.58
CA PHE A 44 -2.17 -9.28 -2.93
C PHE A 44 -2.64 -7.91 -3.42
N LEU A 45 -1.78 -6.89 -3.46
CA LEU A 45 -2.16 -5.53 -3.85
C LEU A 45 -1.40 -4.95 -5.07
N ARG A 46 -0.50 -5.72 -5.72
CA ARG A 46 0.22 -5.24 -6.92
C ARG A 46 -0.71 -4.85 -8.08
N GLU A 47 -1.89 -5.43 -8.14
CA GLU A 47 -2.83 -5.24 -9.25
C GLU A 47 -4.09 -4.49 -8.83
N GLN A 48 -4.17 -4.05 -7.56
CA GLN A 48 -5.32 -3.27 -7.11
C GLN A 48 -5.14 -1.80 -7.52
N PRO A 49 -6.16 -1.21 -8.18
CA PRO A 49 -6.15 0.22 -8.45
C PRO A 49 -6.20 0.98 -7.12
N ALA A 50 -5.52 2.12 -7.06
CA ALA A 50 -5.72 3.08 -5.98
C ALA A 50 -7.18 3.52 -5.88
N GLY A 51 -7.59 3.97 -4.69
CA GLY A 51 -8.89 4.62 -4.48
C GLY A 51 -9.10 5.87 -5.36
N PRO A 52 -10.34 6.36 -5.46
CA PRO A 52 -10.72 7.41 -6.42
C PRO A 52 -9.93 8.72 -6.26
N GLN A 53 -9.65 9.16 -5.03
CA GLN A 53 -8.84 10.36 -4.76
C GLN A 53 -7.40 10.18 -5.27
N ALA A 54 -6.77 9.06 -4.93
CA ALA A 54 -5.42 8.71 -5.36
C ALA A 54 -5.31 8.63 -6.89
N GLN A 55 -6.28 7.98 -7.56
CA GLN A 55 -6.37 7.97 -9.03
C GLN A 55 -6.48 9.37 -9.61
N SER A 56 -7.33 10.21 -9.02
CA SER A 56 -7.53 11.60 -9.45
C SER A 56 -6.19 12.33 -9.50
N PHE A 57 -5.45 12.34 -8.39
CA PHE A 57 -4.20 13.09 -8.29
C PHE A 57 -3.08 12.52 -9.17
N ALA A 58 -2.97 11.20 -9.30
CA ALA A 58 -2.01 10.59 -10.21
C ALA A 58 -2.29 10.94 -11.68
N LEU A 59 -3.55 10.86 -12.11
CA LEU A 59 -3.95 11.22 -13.48
C LEU A 59 -3.81 12.73 -13.73
N ARG A 60 -4.12 13.59 -12.75
CA ARG A 60 -3.87 15.04 -12.81
C ARG A 60 -2.39 15.33 -12.97
N THR A 61 -1.53 14.69 -12.17
CA THR A 61 -0.08 14.83 -12.24
C THR A 61 0.46 14.46 -13.62
N LEU A 62 0.02 13.33 -14.19
CA LEU A 62 0.41 12.92 -15.55
C LEU A 62 -0.01 13.97 -16.59
N SER A 63 -1.28 14.41 -16.56
CA SER A 63 -1.80 15.42 -17.49
C SER A 63 -1.04 16.74 -17.37
N GLU A 64 -0.72 17.14 -16.14
CA GLU A 64 0.07 18.32 -15.88
C GLU A 64 1.50 18.20 -16.42
N LEU A 65 2.09 17.01 -16.41
CA LEU A 65 3.40 16.74 -17.02
C LEU A 65 3.34 16.51 -18.54
N GLY A 66 2.21 16.80 -19.19
CA GLY A 66 2.02 16.68 -20.63
C GLY A 66 1.85 15.24 -21.11
N ARG A 67 1.47 14.33 -20.20
CA ARG A 67 1.04 12.96 -20.52
C ARG A 67 -0.47 12.91 -20.37
N ASP A 68 -1.21 12.72 -21.46
CA ASP A 68 -2.66 12.52 -21.37
C ASP A 68 -2.95 11.02 -21.23
N PRO A 69 -3.08 10.48 -19.99
CA PRO A 69 -3.31 9.06 -19.80
C PRO A 69 -4.64 8.63 -20.41
N LYS A 70 -4.65 7.42 -20.96
CA LYS A 70 -5.87 6.72 -21.38
C LYS A 70 -6.13 5.55 -20.45
N THR A 71 -7.40 5.32 -20.16
CA THR A 71 -7.84 4.20 -19.32
C THR A 71 -8.86 3.33 -20.07
N SER A 72 -8.75 2.01 -19.87
CA SER A 72 -9.70 1.00 -20.34
C SER A 72 -10.40 0.27 -19.19
N VAL A 73 -10.50 0.90 -18.02
CA VAL A 73 -11.17 0.34 -16.83
C VAL A 73 -12.58 -0.12 -17.18
N ALA A 74 -12.92 -1.33 -16.77
CA ALA A 74 -14.23 -1.91 -17.02
C ALA A 74 -15.33 -1.14 -16.28
N SER A 75 -16.52 -1.03 -16.88
CA SER A 75 -17.64 -0.25 -16.31
C SER A 75 -18.01 -0.64 -14.88
N ALA A 76 -17.86 -1.91 -14.48
CA ALA A 76 -18.11 -2.37 -13.13
C ALA A 76 -17.13 -1.78 -12.11
N GLN A 77 -15.85 -1.70 -12.46
CA GLN A 77 -14.80 -1.09 -11.63
C GLN A 77 -14.94 0.43 -11.59
N VAL A 78 -15.32 1.07 -12.72
CA VAL A 78 -15.71 2.49 -12.72
C VAL A 78 -16.89 2.74 -11.78
N ALA A 79 -17.89 1.85 -11.77
CA ALA A 79 -19.05 1.97 -10.88
C ALA A 79 -18.66 1.79 -9.41
N SER A 80 -17.74 0.88 -9.10
CA SER A 80 -17.18 0.72 -7.75
C SER A 80 -16.45 1.98 -7.30
N LEU A 81 -15.46 2.46 -8.07
CA LEU A 81 -14.70 3.68 -7.77
C LEU A 81 -15.62 4.90 -7.60
N ARG A 82 -16.66 4.98 -8.43
CA ARG A 82 -17.69 6.02 -8.33
C ARG A 82 -18.50 5.87 -7.04
N GLY A 83 -18.89 4.66 -6.65
CA GLY A 83 -19.57 4.39 -5.39
C GLY A 83 -18.74 4.88 -4.21
N ASP A 84 -17.49 4.44 -4.13
CA ASP A 84 -16.55 4.79 -3.07
C ASP A 84 -16.31 6.31 -2.97
N ALA A 85 -16.15 6.98 -4.13
CA ALA A 85 -15.96 8.41 -4.18
C ALA A 85 -17.18 9.18 -3.64
N LEU A 86 -18.38 8.81 -4.08
CA LEU A 86 -19.62 9.48 -3.71
C LEU A 86 -20.07 9.18 -2.27
N GLU A 87 -19.69 8.02 -1.73
CA GLU A 87 -19.86 7.70 -0.32
C GLU A 87 -18.95 8.56 0.56
N THR A 88 -17.72 8.81 0.11
CA THR A 88 -16.75 9.67 0.82
C THR A 88 -17.20 11.13 0.84
N SER A 89 -17.59 11.68 -0.31
CA SER A 89 -18.00 13.07 -0.43
C SER A 89 -18.88 13.30 -1.66
N SER A 90 -19.95 14.08 -1.49
CA SER A 90 -20.86 14.36 -2.61
C SER A 90 -20.28 15.33 -3.64
N LEU A 91 -19.41 16.27 -3.25
CA LEU A 91 -18.81 17.25 -4.16
C LEU A 91 -17.37 16.87 -4.51
N TRP A 92 -16.48 16.67 -3.53
CA TRP A 92 -15.10 16.25 -3.79
C TRP A 92 -15.02 14.87 -4.43
N GLY A 93 -15.89 13.94 -4.03
CA GLY A 93 -15.98 12.64 -4.71
C GLY A 93 -16.27 12.77 -6.21
N ARG A 94 -17.08 13.76 -6.61
CA ARG A 94 -17.30 14.06 -8.05
C ARG A 94 -16.09 14.74 -8.68
N ASP A 95 -15.44 15.66 -7.99
CA ASP A 95 -14.21 16.31 -8.47
C ASP A 95 -13.10 15.27 -8.75
N TRP A 96 -12.96 14.26 -7.90
CA TRP A 96 -11.98 13.18 -8.08
C TRP A 96 -12.26 12.29 -9.29
N LEU A 97 -13.51 12.22 -9.77
CA LEU A 97 -13.86 11.42 -10.95
C LEU A 97 -13.60 12.17 -12.27
N ILE A 98 -13.31 13.48 -12.22
CA ILE A 98 -13.04 14.30 -13.42
C ILE A 98 -11.85 13.74 -14.24
N PRO A 99 -10.67 13.45 -13.66
CA PRO A 99 -9.54 12.94 -14.43
C PRO A 99 -9.80 11.57 -15.03
N LEU A 100 -10.52 10.70 -14.31
CA LEU A 100 -10.89 9.37 -14.80
C LEU A 100 -11.84 9.45 -16.01
N ARG A 101 -12.83 10.37 -15.97
CA ARG A 101 -13.68 10.69 -17.13
C ARG A 101 -12.84 11.18 -18.32
N ARG A 102 -11.92 12.13 -18.08
CA ARG A 102 -11.03 12.69 -19.13
C ARG A 102 -10.12 11.62 -19.75
N ALA A 103 -9.70 10.63 -18.97
CA ALA A 103 -8.87 9.51 -19.43
C ALA A 103 -9.63 8.49 -20.30
N GLY A 104 -10.98 8.53 -20.34
CA GLY A 104 -11.80 7.68 -21.22
C GLY A 104 -12.89 6.88 -20.51
N ALA A 105 -12.94 6.87 -19.17
CA ALA A 105 -14.00 6.22 -18.40
C ALA A 105 -15.27 7.08 -18.38
N GLY A 106 -15.99 7.12 -19.51
CA GLY A 106 -17.13 8.03 -19.70
C GLY A 106 -18.28 7.85 -18.70
N THR A 107 -18.40 6.69 -18.05
CA THR A 107 -19.41 6.41 -17.01
C THR A 107 -19.01 6.90 -15.62
N ALA A 108 -17.79 7.39 -15.41
CA ALA A 108 -17.33 7.90 -14.11
C ALA A 108 -18.12 9.13 -13.67
N LEU A 109 -18.46 10.02 -14.59
CA LEU A 109 -19.31 11.19 -14.38
C LEU A 109 -20.22 11.39 -15.59
N GLY A 110 -21.44 11.86 -15.38
CA GLY A 110 -22.42 12.11 -16.44
C GLY A 110 -23.27 13.37 -16.24
N ALA A 111 -24.21 13.64 -17.16
CA ALA A 111 -25.11 14.80 -17.05
C ALA A 111 -25.98 14.79 -15.78
N SER A 112 -26.31 13.59 -15.27
CA SER A 112 -27.00 13.44 -13.99
C SER A 112 -26.20 13.99 -12.80
N ASP A 113 -24.87 14.04 -12.89
CA ASP A 113 -24.02 14.60 -11.84
C ASP A 113 -24.07 16.11 -11.78
N ALA A 114 -24.13 16.80 -12.93
CA ALA A 114 -24.33 18.25 -12.93
C ALA A 114 -25.67 18.61 -12.26
N ALA A 115 -26.73 17.84 -12.55
CA ALA A 115 -28.02 18.02 -11.91
C ALA A 115 -27.97 17.73 -10.39
N ALA A 116 -27.18 16.73 -9.96
CA ALA A 116 -26.99 16.41 -8.56
C ALA A 116 -26.20 17.51 -7.81
N VAL A 117 -25.14 18.03 -8.42
CA VAL A 117 -24.35 19.15 -7.87
C VAL A 117 -25.22 20.39 -7.70
N ASN A 118 -26.03 20.74 -8.70
CA ASN A 118 -26.93 21.90 -8.61
C ASN A 118 -27.98 21.78 -7.49
N LYS A 119 -28.41 20.56 -7.14
CA LYS A 119 -29.32 20.34 -5.99
C LYS A 119 -28.66 20.59 -4.63
N LEU A 120 -27.33 20.58 -4.56
CA LEU A 120 -26.57 20.86 -3.34
C LEU A 120 -26.32 22.36 -3.11
N ARG A 121 -26.77 23.22 -4.03
CA ARG A 121 -26.66 24.67 -3.89
C ARG A 121 -27.65 25.19 -2.84
N ALA A 122 -27.14 25.89 -1.84
CA ALA A 122 -27.93 26.57 -0.83
C ALA A 122 -28.43 27.93 -1.33
N LYS A 123 -29.54 28.41 -0.75
CA LYS A 123 -30.13 29.73 -1.07
C LYS A 123 -29.16 30.90 -0.86
N GLY A 124 -28.18 30.75 0.02
CA GLY A 124 -27.20 31.80 0.31
C GLY A 124 -26.05 31.89 -0.68
N GLY A 125 -26.01 31.03 -1.71
CA GLY A 125 -25.06 31.14 -2.82
C GLY A 125 -23.85 30.20 -2.76
N TRP A 126 -23.72 29.37 -1.73
CA TRP A 126 -22.68 28.34 -1.63
C TRP A 126 -23.24 26.93 -1.89
N TYR A 127 -22.35 25.96 -2.07
CA TYR A 127 -22.69 24.55 -2.17
C TYR A 127 -22.38 23.82 -0.87
N VAL A 128 -23.22 22.86 -0.51
CA VAL A 128 -23.11 22.10 0.74
C VAL A 128 -22.64 20.68 0.46
N ASP A 129 -21.59 20.26 1.15
CA ASP A 129 -21.15 18.88 1.22
C ASP A 129 -21.18 18.41 2.68
N SER A 130 -22.00 17.40 2.97
CA SER A 130 -22.14 16.88 4.33
C SER A 130 -20.86 16.22 4.85
N ALA A 131 -19.94 15.80 3.97
CA ALA A 131 -18.68 15.19 4.35
C ALA A 131 -17.68 16.19 4.97
N LEU A 132 -17.83 17.49 4.68
CA LEU A 132 -16.92 18.54 5.17
C LEU A 132 -17.27 19.04 6.59
N GLY A 133 -18.24 18.41 7.26
CA GLY A 133 -18.60 18.73 8.63
C GLY A 133 -19.40 20.03 8.78
N ASP A 134 -19.12 20.76 9.87
CA ASP A 134 -19.89 21.92 10.33
C ASP A 134 -20.11 22.99 9.25
N ASP A 135 -21.19 23.77 9.42
CA ASP A 135 -21.67 24.88 8.60
C ASP A 135 -20.73 26.12 8.53
N SER A 136 -19.41 25.90 8.63
CA SER A 136 -18.36 26.91 8.59
C SER A 136 -18.17 27.49 7.18
N ASP A 137 -17.64 28.72 7.11
CA ASP A 137 -17.29 29.34 5.83
C ASP A 137 -16.23 28.53 5.07
N ALA A 138 -15.27 27.91 5.77
CA ALA A 138 -14.24 27.06 5.17
C ALA A 138 -14.83 25.83 4.47
N ALA A 139 -15.72 25.09 5.15
CA ALA A 139 -16.40 23.93 4.57
C ALA A 139 -17.27 24.32 3.36
N ARG A 140 -18.02 25.42 3.47
CA ARG A 140 -18.84 25.97 2.37
C ARG A 140 -17.99 26.39 1.18
N LEU A 141 -16.81 26.95 1.44
CA LEU A 141 -15.89 27.39 0.41
C LEU A 141 -15.25 26.22 -0.32
N GLY A 142 -14.80 25.19 0.42
CA GLY A 142 -14.30 23.94 -0.16
C GLY A 142 -15.37 23.24 -1.02
N GLY A 143 -16.60 23.10 -0.50
CA GLY A 143 -17.71 22.54 -1.26
C GLY A 143 -18.06 23.35 -2.51
N THR A 144 -18.07 24.69 -2.41
CA THR A 144 -18.33 25.58 -3.55
C THR A 144 -17.24 25.46 -4.61
N TRP A 145 -15.96 25.38 -4.21
CA TRP A 145 -14.87 25.16 -5.16
C TRP A 145 -15.05 23.84 -5.92
N ALA A 146 -15.22 22.72 -5.22
CA ALA A 146 -15.40 21.41 -5.85
C ALA A 146 -16.63 21.38 -6.79
N ALA A 147 -17.75 22.00 -6.39
CA ALA A 147 -18.93 22.11 -7.23
C ALA A 147 -18.67 22.85 -8.55
N LEU A 148 -17.96 23.98 -8.49
CA LEU A 148 -17.65 24.77 -9.68
C LEU A 148 -16.70 24.03 -10.63
N GLU A 149 -15.71 23.28 -10.12
CA GLU A 149 -14.82 22.44 -10.94
C GLU A 149 -15.59 21.32 -11.65
N VAL A 150 -16.54 20.67 -10.95
CA VAL A 150 -17.38 19.62 -11.55
C VAL A 150 -18.29 20.18 -12.63
N LEU A 151 -18.91 21.34 -12.37
CA LEU A 151 -19.76 22.00 -13.37
C LEU A 151 -18.95 22.45 -14.60
N ASP A 152 -17.75 22.99 -14.40
CA ASP A 152 -16.83 23.36 -15.47
C ASP A 152 -16.43 22.13 -16.30
N ALA A 153 -15.98 21.06 -15.65
CA ALA A 153 -15.55 19.83 -16.31
C ALA A 153 -16.65 19.11 -17.08
N LEU A 154 -17.92 19.33 -16.72
CA LEU A 154 -19.09 18.80 -17.43
C LEU A 154 -19.62 19.78 -18.49
N GLY A 155 -19.06 20.98 -18.62
CA GLY A 155 -19.49 22.00 -19.57
C GLY A 155 -20.79 22.71 -19.18
N HIS A 156 -21.13 22.73 -17.89
CA HIS A 156 -22.38 23.28 -17.35
C HIS A 156 -22.18 24.53 -16.47
N LEU A 157 -20.95 25.01 -16.32
CA LEU A 157 -20.68 26.21 -15.53
C LEU A 157 -21.32 27.47 -16.15
N ASP A 158 -21.26 27.60 -17.47
CA ASP A 158 -21.90 28.70 -18.20
C ASP A 158 -23.43 28.55 -18.34
N ASP A 159 -23.96 27.34 -18.10
CA ASP A 159 -25.40 27.07 -18.07
C ASP A 159 -26.05 27.47 -16.75
N LEU A 160 -25.27 27.88 -15.74
CA LEU A 160 -25.82 28.33 -14.47
C LEU A 160 -26.73 29.55 -14.66
N PRO A 161 -27.92 29.57 -14.04
CA PRO A 161 -28.77 30.75 -14.06
C PRO A 161 -28.01 32.00 -13.60
N ALA A 162 -28.15 33.12 -14.31
CA ALA A 162 -27.42 34.35 -14.01
C ALA A 162 -27.60 34.82 -12.55
N ALA A 163 -28.81 34.64 -11.98
CA ALA A 163 -29.09 34.93 -10.58
C ALA A 163 -28.29 34.03 -9.62
N ASP A 164 -28.09 32.76 -9.99
CA ASP A 164 -27.34 31.81 -9.16
C ASP A 164 -25.83 32.09 -9.23
N ARG A 165 -25.32 32.39 -10.41
CA ARG A 165 -23.93 32.85 -10.61
C ARG A 165 -23.65 34.11 -9.79
N ALA A 166 -24.52 35.11 -9.91
CA ALA A 166 -24.40 36.37 -9.16
C ALA A 166 -24.52 36.18 -7.64
N GLY A 167 -25.42 35.29 -7.18
CA GLY A 167 -25.55 34.97 -5.75
C GLY A 167 -24.28 34.33 -5.18
N THR A 168 -23.66 33.43 -5.95
CA THR A 168 -22.40 32.78 -5.58
C THR A 168 -21.25 33.79 -5.54
N ALA A 169 -21.11 34.63 -6.57
CA ALA A 169 -20.10 35.68 -6.62
C ALA A 169 -20.25 36.70 -5.47
N SER A 170 -21.48 37.10 -5.15
CA SER A 170 -21.78 38.01 -4.04
C SER A 170 -21.36 37.43 -2.68
N TRP A 171 -21.69 36.16 -2.43
CA TRP A 171 -21.27 35.47 -1.21
C TRP A 171 -19.74 35.37 -1.11
N LEU A 172 -19.04 34.94 -2.17
CA LEU A 172 -17.58 34.91 -2.22
C LEU A 172 -16.98 36.29 -1.95
N GLY A 173 -17.53 37.33 -2.56
CA GLY A 173 -17.12 38.73 -2.32
C GLY A 173 -17.26 39.14 -0.85
N SER A 174 -18.30 38.69 -0.15
CA SER A 174 -18.50 39.00 1.27
C SER A 174 -17.39 38.44 2.17
N LEU A 175 -16.75 37.33 1.79
CA LEU A 175 -15.66 36.71 2.55
C LEU A 175 -14.36 37.51 2.49
N THR A 176 -14.21 38.39 1.50
CA THR A 176 -12.97 39.18 1.25
C THR A 176 -12.73 40.32 2.26
N GLY A 177 -13.68 40.57 3.16
CA GLY A 177 -13.48 41.43 4.34
C GLY A 177 -13.61 42.94 4.12
N THR A 178 -14.29 43.40 3.07
CA THR A 178 -14.68 44.83 2.93
C THR A 178 -16.07 45.10 3.52
N SER A 179 -16.29 44.83 4.81
CA SER A 179 -17.45 45.41 5.49
C SER A 179 -17.12 46.87 5.83
N THR A 180 -17.95 47.80 5.36
CA THR A 180 -17.76 49.25 5.39
C THR A 180 -17.77 49.89 6.80
N GLY A 181 -17.45 49.14 7.86
CA GLY A 181 -17.47 49.65 9.24
C GLY A 181 -16.48 49.03 10.23
N SER A 182 -15.76 47.95 9.89
CA SER A 182 -14.79 47.31 10.80
C SER A 182 -13.35 47.65 10.40
N ARG A 183 -12.59 48.31 11.28
CA ARG A 183 -11.18 48.66 11.07
C ARG A 183 -10.21 47.46 11.11
N ARG A 184 -10.68 46.22 11.23
CA ARG A 184 -9.84 45.01 11.19
C ARG A 184 -10.09 44.22 9.89
N LYS A 185 -9.07 44.17 9.04
CA LYS A 185 -8.99 43.25 7.89
C LYS A 185 -9.02 41.82 8.42
N LYS A 186 -10.04 41.01 8.06
CA LYS A 186 -10.05 39.56 8.38
C LYS A 186 -8.88 38.93 7.61
N HIS A 187 -7.95 38.29 8.31
CA HIS A 187 -6.92 37.49 7.67
C HIS A 187 -7.52 36.11 7.41
N LEU A 188 -7.60 35.72 6.13
CA LEU A 188 -8.02 34.39 5.73
C LEU A 188 -6.79 33.49 5.73
N PRO A 189 -6.88 32.27 6.31
CA PRO A 189 -5.91 31.20 6.07
C PRO A 189 -5.64 30.98 4.57
N LEU A 190 -4.45 30.48 4.22
CA LEU A 190 -4.01 30.40 2.83
C LEU A 190 -4.86 29.44 2.00
N ASP A 191 -5.25 28.30 2.57
CA ASP A 191 -6.16 27.32 1.99
C ASP A 191 -7.53 27.94 1.65
N GLU A 192 -8.14 28.67 2.59
CA GLU A 192 -9.39 29.40 2.35
C GLU A 192 -9.18 30.49 1.26
N ALA A 193 -8.09 31.25 1.34
CA ALA A 193 -7.78 32.28 0.36
C ALA A 193 -7.55 31.70 -1.06
N GLY A 194 -6.92 30.54 -1.16
CA GLY A 194 -6.69 29.80 -2.41
C GLY A 194 -7.99 29.30 -3.03
N ALA A 195 -8.84 28.66 -2.23
CA ALA A 195 -10.16 28.21 -2.66
C ALA A 195 -11.03 29.39 -3.14
N LEU A 196 -11.03 30.51 -2.41
CA LEU A 196 -11.73 31.74 -2.78
C LEU A 196 -11.21 32.31 -4.11
N ALA A 197 -9.89 32.43 -4.28
CA ALA A 197 -9.31 32.95 -5.51
C ALA A 197 -9.62 32.04 -6.72
N ARG A 198 -9.57 30.71 -6.54
CA ARG A 198 -9.90 29.74 -7.58
C ARG A 198 -11.38 29.79 -7.96
N ALA A 199 -12.28 29.86 -6.98
CA ALA A 199 -13.72 29.98 -7.21
C ALA A 199 -14.08 31.28 -7.96
N LEU A 200 -13.51 32.42 -7.56
CA LEU A 200 -13.69 33.69 -8.28
C LEU A 200 -13.19 33.59 -9.73
N ARG A 201 -12.01 33.00 -9.96
CA ARG A 201 -11.50 32.78 -11.32
C ARG A 201 -12.45 31.93 -12.16
N LEU A 202 -12.98 30.82 -11.63
CA LEU A 202 -13.92 29.96 -12.36
C LEU A 202 -15.19 30.74 -12.77
N LEU A 203 -15.67 31.63 -11.89
CA LEU A 203 -16.81 32.50 -12.19
C LEU A 203 -16.49 33.67 -13.12
N GLY A 204 -15.22 33.88 -13.49
CA GLY A 204 -14.77 35.02 -14.29
C GLY A 204 -14.71 36.34 -13.51
N GLU A 205 -14.71 36.27 -12.18
CA GLU A 205 -14.64 37.42 -11.27
C GLU A 205 -13.18 37.80 -10.96
N PRO A 206 -12.89 39.09 -10.75
CA PRO A 206 -11.54 39.55 -10.42
C PRO A 206 -11.10 39.08 -9.02
N VAL A 207 -9.85 38.64 -8.90
CA VAL A 207 -9.26 38.27 -7.60
C VAL A 207 -8.88 39.53 -6.80
N PRO A 208 -9.34 39.70 -5.55
CA PRO A 208 -9.02 40.87 -4.74
C PRO A 208 -7.52 41.06 -4.50
N ALA A 209 -7.03 42.29 -4.65
CA ALA A 209 -5.62 42.64 -4.45
C ALA A 209 -5.09 42.20 -3.07
N GLY A 210 -5.94 42.26 -2.05
CA GLY A 210 -5.62 41.86 -0.69
C GLY A 210 -5.23 40.38 -0.53
N LEU A 211 -5.73 39.48 -1.38
CA LEU A 211 -5.33 38.07 -1.40
C LEU A 211 -3.96 37.92 -2.08
N THR A 212 -3.75 38.62 -3.20
CA THR A 212 -2.52 38.52 -4.01
C THR A 212 -1.28 39.12 -3.37
N GLN A 213 -1.44 39.91 -2.30
CA GLN A 213 -0.35 40.53 -1.52
C GLN A 213 0.21 39.60 -0.43
N SER A 214 -0.33 38.39 -0.28
CA SER A 214 0.20 37.40 0.67
C SER A 214 1.65 37.06 0.34
N ALA A 215 2.48 36.91 1.37
CA ALA A 215 3.85 36.47 1.19
C ALA A 215 3.89 34.97 0.90
N ALA A 216 4.88 34.54 0.10
CA ALA A 216 5.14 33.11 -0.06
C ALA A 216 5.51 32.50 1.31
N PRO A 217 5.07 31.27 1.60
CA PRO A 217 5.50 30.55 2.78
C PRO A 217 7.04 30.47 2.84
N ARG A 218 7.60 30.66 4.03
CA ARG A 218 9.05 30.63 4.23
C ARG A 218 9.60 29.22 4.01
N THR A 219 10.91 29.09 3.82
CA THR A 219 11.56 27.78 3.58
C THR A 219 12.95 27.68 4.23
N ASP A 220 13.37 28.72 4.95
CA ASP A 220 14.64 28.81 5.66
C ASP A 220 14.74 27.81 6.83
N ASP A 221 13.61 27.44 7.43
CA ASP A 221 13.46 26.49 8.53
C ASP A 221 13.14 25.05 8.07
N PHE A 222 13.01 24.81 6.75
CA PHE A 222 12.39 23.59 6.23
C PHE A 222 13.06 22.29 6.70
N ALA A 223 14.38 22.29 6.86
CA ALA A 223 15.15 21.15 7.32
C ALA A 223 14.87 20.77 8.79
N GLU A 224 14.43 21.72 9.61
CA GLU A 224 14.16 21.53 11.06
C GLU A 224 12.71 21.11 11.33
N LEU A 225 11.83 21.22 10.34
CA LEU A 225 10.42 20.86 10.46
C LEU A 225 10.20 19.35 10.57
N THR A 226 9.19 18.97 11.36
CA THR A 226 8.64 17.61 11.39
C THR A 226 8.00 17.26 10.03
N PRO A 227 7.79 15.97 9.72
CA PRO A 227 7.09 15.56 8.50
C PRO A 227 5.72 16.26 8.31
N ASP A 228 4.90 16.30 9.36
CA ASP A 228 3.58 16.95 9.30
C ASP A 228 3.70 18.46 9.03
N ALA A 229 4.65 19.14 9.68
CA ALA A 229 4.87 20.56 9.45
C ALA A 229 5.39 20.85 8.03
N ARG A 230 6.13 19.92 7.42
CA ARG A 230 6.53 20.01 6.00
C ARG A 230 5.35 19.80 5.06
N ALA A 231 4.44 18.88 5.39
CA ALA A 231 3.20 18.68 4.63
C ALA A 231 2.32 19.94 4.69
N THR A 232 2.04 20.49 5.88
CA THR A 232 1.31 21.76 6.00
C THR A 232 1.99 22.90 5.23
N ARG A 233 3.33 22.95 5.24
CA ARG A 233 4.09 23.96 4.47
C ARG A 233 3.91 23.79 2.96
N LEU A 234 3.76 22.56 2.47
CA LEU A 234 3.46 22.28 1.07
C LEU A 234 2.04 22.75 0.72
N ASP A 235 1.04 22.41 1.53
CA ASP A 235 -0.36 22.80 1.34
C ASP A 235 -0.52 24.34 1.29
N ASP A 236 0.14 25.04 2.22
CA ASP A 236 0.21 26.51 2.24
C ASP A 236 0.85 27.08 0.96
N THR A 237 1.90 26.43 0.47
CA THR A 237 2.63 26.86 -0.74
C THR A 237 1.82 26.60 -2.01
N TYR A 238 1.10 25.48 -2.06
CA TYR A 238 0.15 25.16 -3.12
C TYR A 238 -0.99 26.18 -3.13
N SER A 239 -1.56 26.49 -1.97
CA SER A 239 -2.63 27.49 -1.84
C SER A 239 -2.16 28.89 -2.24
N TYR A 240 -0.97 29.32 -1.81
CA TYR A 240 -0.34 30.55 -2.29
C TYR A 240 -0.18 30.56 -3.81
N THR A 241 0.24 29.44 -4.39
CA THR A 241 0.40 29.29 -5.85
C THR A 241 -0.93 29.47 -6.58
N LEU A 242 -2.02 28.84 -6.10
CA LEU A 242 -3.36 29.01 -6.65
C LEU A 242 -3.82 30.48 -6.63
N ILE A 243 -3.53 31.23 -5.57
CA ILE A 243 -3.85 32.66 -5.46
C ILE A 243 -3.14 33.47 -6.55
N GLN A 244 -1.83 33.24 -6.75
CA GLN A 244 -1.05 33.99 -7.75
C GLN A 244 -1.51 33.65 -9.18
N GLU A 245 -1.73 32.37 -9.48
CA GLU A 245 -2.21 31.93 -10.78
C GLU A 245 -3.63 32.43 -11.08
N ALA A 246 -4.51 32.46 -10.08
CA ALA A 246 -5.85 33.01 -10.24
C ALA A 246 -5.81 34.50 -10.60
N ALA A 247 -4.76 35.21 -10.18
CA ALA A 247 -4.49 36.59 -10.54
C ALA A 247 -3.64 36.76 -11.82
N GLY A 248 -3.34 35.67 -12.55
CA GLY A 248 -2.53 35.70 -13.77
C GLY A 248 -1.05 36.01 -13.53
N LYS A 249 -0.54 35.75 -12.31
CA LYS A 249 0.85 35.99 -11.91
C LYS A 249 1.62 34.67 -11.77
N ARG A 250 2.93 34.73 -11.98
CA ARG A 250 3.84 33.63 -11.63
C ARG A 250 4.12 33.67 -10.12
N PRO A 251 3.99 32.55 -9.39
CA PRO A 251 4.29 32.51 -7.96
C PRO A 251 5.81 32.62 -7.72
N ASP A 252 6.20 33.35 -6.66
CA ASP A 252 7.59 33.48 -6.23
C ASP A 252 7.90 32.42 -5.16
N VAL A 253 8.21 31.20 -5.60
CA VAL A 253 8.48 30.04 -4.72
C VAL A 253 9.96 29.68 -4.75
N ASN A 254 10.52 29.35 -3.59
CA ASN A 254 11.92 28.94 -3.46
C ASN A 254 12.17 27.53 -4.04
N ARG A 255 12.50 27.48 -5.33
CA ARG A 255 12.81 26.22 -6.04
C ARG A 255 14.04 25.48 -5.50
N GLN A 256 14.99 26.18 -4.88
CA GLN A 256 16.18 25.54 -4.31
C GLN A 256 15.85 24.59 -3.15
N VAL A 257 14.70 24.78 -2.50
CA VAL A 257 14.21 23.89 -1.44
C VAL A 257 13.27 22.84 -2.01
N TRP A 258 12.30 23.23 -2.84
CA TRP A 258 11.26 22.32 -3.32
C TRP A 258 11.70 21.34 -4.42
N GLU A 259 12.66 21.69 -5.29
CA GLU A 259 13.18 20.75 -6.31
C GLU A 259 13.86 19.52 -5.67
N PRO A 260 14.72 19.66 -4.63
CA PRO A 260 15.21 18.52 -3.85
C PRO A 260 14.12 17.70 -3.17
N VAL A 261 13.08 18.33 -2.61
CA VAL A 261 11.94 17.62 -1.99
C VAL A 261 11.26 16.71 -3.02
N LEU A 262 11.05 17.18 -4.25
CA LEU A 262 10.46 16.35 -5.30
C LEU A 262 11.41 15.22 -5.69
N ARG A 263 12.70 15.51 -5.90
CA ARG A 263 13.69 14.49 -6.28
C ARG A 263 13.76 13.36 -5.27
N ASP A 264 13.76 13.70 -3.99
CA ASP A 264 13.95 12.73 -2.90
C ASP A 264 12.63 12.08 -2.46
N GLY A 265 11.50 12.78 -2.66
CA GLY A 265 10.16 12.33 -2.28
C GLY A 265 9.31 11.73 -3.40
N ALA A 266 9.73 11.81 -4.67
CA ALA A 266 8.92 11.37 -5.81
C ALA A 266 8.41 9.93 -5.67
N ALA A 267 9.21 9.03 -5.08
CA ALA A 267 8.86 7.62 -4.87
C ALA A 267 7.87 7.39 -3.70
N THR A 268 7.81 8.30 -2.73
CA THR A 268 7.20 8.02 -1.41
C THR A 268 6.09 8.98 -1.04
N LEU A 269 6.03 10.18 -1.64
CA LEU A 269 4.97 11.14 -1.35
C LEU A 269 3.59 10.54 -1.71
N PRO A 270 2.56 10.75 -0.87
CA PRO A 270 1.18 10.51 -1.27
C PRO A 270 0.86 11.22 -2.59
N TYR A 271 -0.01 10.66 -3.43
CA TYR A 271 -0.26 11.25 -4.76
C TYR A 271 -0.80 12.69 -4.70
N GLU A 272 -1.54 13.06 -3.66
CA GLU A 272 -2.00 14.44 -3.43
C GLU A 272 -0.81 15.40 -3.26
N GLN A 273 0.07 15.15 -2.28
CA GLN A 273 1.27 15.95 -2.07
C GLN A 273 2.21 15.93 -3.28
N LEU A 274 2.29 14.79 -3.99
CA LEU A 274 3.07 14.69 -5.23
C LEU A 274 2.49 15.62 -6.31
N TYR A 275 1.17 15.64 -6.47
CA TYR A 275 0.48 16.54 -7.40
C TYR A 275 0.70 18.01 -7.02
N GLU A 276 0.48 18.37 -5.75
CA GLU A 276 0.66 19.74 -5.27
C GLU A 276 2.09 20.25 -5.49
N LEU A 277 3.09 19.43 -5.18
CA LEU A 277 4.48 19.78 -5.38
C LEU A 277 4.85 19.92 -6.86
N VAL A 278 4.31 19.04 -7.72
CA VAL A 278 4.46 19.16 -9.18
C VAL A 278 3.82 20.46 -9.68
N HIS A 279 2.60 20.78 -9.24
CA HIS A 279 1.88 22.00 -9.59
C HIS A 279 2.65 23.25 -9.16
N VAL A 280 3.09 23.30 -7.91
CA VAL A 280 3.93 24.39 -7.36
C VAL A 280 5.18 24.60 -8.20
N LEU A 281 5.95 23.53 -8.47
CA LEU A 281 7.22 23.63 -9.19
C LEU A 281 7.01 23.98 -10.67
N LYS A 282 5.94 23.51 -11.30
CA LYS A 282 5.61 23.85 -12.68
C LYS A 282 5.15 25.30 -12.80
N ALA A 283 4.27 25.76 -11.93
CA ALA A 283 3.83 27.15 -11.86
C ALA A 283 5.01 28.10 -11.58
N ALA A 284 5.93 27.70 -10.69
CA ALA A 284 7.18 28.41 -10.44
C ALA A 284 8.19 28.34 -11.60
N GLY A 285 7.92 27.56 -12.66
CA GLY A 285 8.69 27.45 -13.90
C GLY A 285 10.01 26.68 -13.75
N SER A 286 9.97 25.55 -13.03
CA SER A 286 11.06 24.59 -12.96
C SER A 286 11.24 23.85 -14.30
N PRO A 287 12.47 23.44 -14.67
CA PRO A 287 12.72 22.76 -15.94
C PRO A 287 12.14 21.33 -15.95
N THR A 288 11.75 20.84 -17.13
CA THR A 288 11.09 19.52 -17.29
C THR A 288 11.90 18.34 -16.73
N SER A 289 13.24 18.44 -16.71
CA SER A 289 14.13 17.41 -16.16
C SER A 289 13.90 17.14 -14.67
N VAL A 290 13.38 18.10 -13.91
CA VAL A 290 13.04 17.95 -12.49
C VAL A 290 11.95 16.89 -12.27
N PHE A 291 11.05 16.69 -13.24
CA PHE A 291 9.90 15.79 -13.11
C PHE A 291 10.18 14.35 -13.60
N ALA A 292 11.40 14.05 -14.04
CA ALA A 292 11.76 12.71 -14.52
C ALA A 292 11.51 11.58 -13.46
N PRO A 293 11.80 11.78 -12.16
CA PRO A 293 11.47 10.80 -11.13
C PRO A 293 9.97 10.53 -10.99
N VAL A 294 9.14 11.58 -11.13
CA VAL A 294 7.67 11.49 -11.04
C VAL A 294 7.12 10.64 -12.18
N LEU A 295 7.55 10.92 -13.41
CA LEU A 295 7.14 10.13 -14.58
C LEU A 295 7.57 8.67 -14.43
N LYS A 296 8.81 8.42 -13.97
CA LYS A 296 9.29 7.06 -13.72
C LYS A 296 8.40 6.30 -12.74
N ARG A 297 7.99 6.95 -11.64
CA ARG A 297 7.06 6.36 -10.66
C ARG A 297 5.71 6.05 -11.30
N LEU A 298 5.02 7.07 -11.82
CA LEU A 298 3.64 6.91 -12.30
C LEU A 298 3.54 5.96 -13.50
N ASP A 299 4.55 5.94 -14.38
CA ASP A 299 4.61 4.94 -15.47
C ASP A 299 4.88 3.53 -14.95
N GLY A 300 5.67 3.37 -13.88
CA GLY A 300 5.97 2.07 -13.25
C GLY A 300 4.81 1.51 -12.41
N GLU A 301 3.98 2.39 -11.85
CA GLU A 301 2.80 2.06 -11.05
C GLU A 301 1.54 1.89 -11.91
N ARG A 302 1.61 2.10 -13.23
CA ARG A 302 0.46 1.99 -14.12
C ARG A 302 0.07 0.52 -14.35
N LEU A 303 -1.23 0.26 -14.21
CA LEU A 303 -1.87 -1.00 -14.54
C LEU A 303 -2.20 -1.09 -16.04
N ASP A 304 -2.48 -2.31 -16.52
CA ASP A 304 -2.82 -2.56 -17.92
C ASP A 304 -4.08 -1.79 -18.36
N ASP A 305 -5.00 -1.52 -17.43
CA ASP A 305 -6.21 -0.72 -17.66
C ASP A 305 -5.96 0.80 -17.62
N GLY A 306 -4.71 1.24 -17.43
CA GLY A 306 -4.28 2.63 -17.39
C GLY A 306 -4.49 3.35 -16.06
N THR A 307 -5.07 2.69 -15.05
CA THR A 307 -5.11 3.23 -13.68
C THR A 307 -3.74 3.13 -13.01
N VAL A 308 -3.54 3.85 -11.91
CA VAL A 308 -2.36 3.67 -11.08
C VAL A 308 -2.64 2.69 -9.93
N ARG A 309 -1.62 1.95 -9.53
CA ARG A 309 -1.71 1.09 -8.35
C ARG A 309 -1.88 1.91 -7.07
N ASP A 310 -2.53 1.29 -6.10
CA ASP A 310 -2.68 1.81 -4.75
C ASP A 310 -1.29 2.08 -4.12
N PRO A 311 -0.99 3.29 -3.63
CA PRO A 311 0.29 3.58 -2.99
C PRO A 311 0.45 2.85 -1.64
N ASP A 312 -0.66 2.57 -0.94
CA ASP A 312 -0.67 1.90 0.36
C ASP A 312 -0.47 0.39 0.22
N ALA A 313 -0.81 -0.15 -0.96
CA ALA A 313 -0.48 -1.51 -1.36
C ALA A 313 1.00 -1.86 -1.28
N TYR A 314 1.87 -0.84 -1.31
CA TYR A 314 3.31 -0.99 -1.27
C TYR A 314 3.92 -0.77 0.10
N ILE A 315 3.11 -0.55 1.15
CA ILE A 315 3.64 -0.52 2.50
C ILE A 315 4.05 -1.95 2.86
N GLY A 316 5.35 -2.21 2.70
CA GLY A 316 5.94 -3.45 3.14
C GLY A 316 5.77 -3.59 4.65
N ASN A 317 5.68 -4.81 5.16
CA ASN A 317 5.55 -5.02 6.60
C ASN A 317 6.46 -6.16 7.12
N PRO A 318 6.67 -6.23 8.43
CA PRO A 318 7.51 -7.27 9.02
C PRO A 318 7.00 -8.70 8.77
N ASP A 319 5.69 -8.92 8.67
CA ASP A 319 5.11 -10.26 8.49
C ASP A 319 5.36 -10.84 7.08
N ALA A 320 5.10 -10.06 6.04
CA ALA A 320 5.45 -10.40 4.67
C ALA A 320 6.96 -10.65 4.52
N SER A 321 7.77 -9.81 5.18
CA SER A 321 9.22 -9.97 5.23
C SER A 321 9.65 -11.27 5.90
N LEU A 322 9.00 -11.66 7.01
CA LEU A 322 9.23 -12.96 7.65
C LEU A 322 8.90 -14.13 6.72
N PHE A 323 7.80 -14.09 5.98
CA PHE A 323 7.49 -15.16 5.02
C PHE A 323 8.51 -15.27 3.89
N VAL A 324 9.06 -14.16 3.40
CA VAL A 324 10.18 -14.21 2.44
C VAL A 324 11.41 -14.88 3.07
N GLN A 325 11.75 -14.54 4.32
CA GLN A 325 12.88 -15.16 5.02
C GLN A 325 12.65 -16.66 5.29
N ARG A 326 11.41 -17.08 5.55
CA ARG A 326 11.03 -18.50 5.65
C ARG A 326 11.14 -19.23 4.31
N LEU A 327 10.71 -18.61 3.22
CA LEU A 327 10.86 -19.18 1.87
C LEU A 327 12.35 -19.35 1.50
N ARG A 328 13.19 -18.35 1.81
CA ARG A 328 14.65 -18.45 1.66
C ARG A 328 15.22 -19.61 2.47
N ALA A 329 14.77 -19.80 3.71
CA ALA A 329 15.20 -20.93 4.56
C ALA A 329 14.78 -22.30 4.01
N LEU A 330 13.62 -22.41 3.34
CA LEU A 330 13.16 -23.67 2.75
C LEU A 330 14.08 -24.18 1.63
N GLU A 331 14.73 -23.26 0.92
CA GLU A 331 15.63 -23.52 -0.20
C GLU A 331 17.11 -23.36 0.16
N ASP A 332 17.43 -23.26 1.45
CA ASP A 332 18.78 -23.00 1.97
C ASP A 332 19.46 -21.77 1.32
N TRP A 333 18.66 -20.77 0.89
CA TRP A 333 19.16 -19.49 0.37
C TRP A 333 19.62 -18.58 1.51
N SER A 334 20.51 -17.64 1.17
CA SER A 334 20.95 -16.62 2.12
C SER A 334 19.76 -15.80 2.63
N ARG A 335 19.67 -15.69 3.96
CA ARG A 335 18.73 -14.80 4.67
C ARG A 335 19.34 -13.45 5.03
N LYS A 336 20.62 -13.23 4.74
CA LYS A 336 21.29 -11.95 5.02
C LYS A 336 20.72 -10.87 4.09
N ASP A 337 20.07 -9.88 4.67
CA ASP A 337 19.50 -8.74 3.95
C ASP A 337 19.78 -7.45 4.72
N SER A 338 20.83 -6.73 4.30
CA SER A 338 21.26 -5.49 4.97
C SER A 338 20.26 -4.34 4.78
N ARG A 339 19.48 -4.35 3.69
CA ARG A 339 18.47 -3.33 3.42
C ARG A 339 17.27 -3.51 4.35
N LEU A 340 16.83 -4.76 4.53
CA LEU A 340 15.77 -5.12 5.45
C LEU A 340 16.13 -4.82 6.91
N LEU A 341 17.39 -5.06 7.31
CA LEU A 341 17.86 -4.67 8.64
C LEU A 341 17.85 -3.17 8.84
N ALA A 342 18.34 -2.40 7.87
CA ALA A 342 18.32 -0.95 7.93
C ALA A 342 16.88 -0.39 7.96
N ALA A 343 15.94 -1.03 7.25
CA ALA A 343 14.52 -0.70 7.31
C ALA A 343 13.96 -0.88 8.73
N LEU A 344 14.24 -2.03 9.34
CA LEU A 344 13.81 -2.36 10.69
C LEU A 344 14.38 -1.39 11.74
N GLU A 345 15.65 -1.04 11.64
CA GLU A 345 16.28 -0.07 12.54
C GLU A 345 15.73 1.35 12.40
N ARG A 346 15.23 1.73 11.21
CA ARG A 346 14.57 3.03 11.02
C ARG A 346 13.18 3.03 11.63
N GLU A 347 12.40 1.98 11.38
CA GLU A 347 11.03 1.87 11.88
C GLU A 347 11.00 1.89 13.42
N GLU A 348 11.86 1.12 14.08
CA GLU A 348 11.90 1.09 15.55
C GLU A 348 12.35 2.38 16.22
N LYS A 349 12.94 3.31 15.46
CA LYS A 349 13.29 4.66 15.93
C LYS A 349 12.20 5.69 15.64
N SER A 350 11.14 5.29 14.94
CA SER A 350 9.99 6.14 14.67
C SER A 350 9.07 6.24 15.88
N ASP A 351 8.50 7.42 16.12
CA ASP A 351 7.50 7.62 17.19
C ASP A 351 6.18 6.90 16.89
N ASP A 352 5.93 6.54 15.62
CA ASP A 352 4.69 5.89 15.17
C ASP A 352 4.74 4.35 15.23
N VAL A 353 5.83 3.76 15.70
CA VAL A 353 5.97 2.29 15.71
C VAL A 353 5.02 1.68 16.73
N SER A 354 4.15 0.78 16.26
CA SER A 354 3.19 0.07 17.10
C SER A 354 3.87 -0.68 18.24
N GLN A 355 3.40 -0.47 19.46
CA GLN A 355 3.90 -1.12 20.67
C GLN A 355 3.15 -2.42 21.00
N ALA A 356 2.25 -2.88 20.13
CA ALA A 356 1.51 -4.11 20.34
C ALA A 356 2.46 -5.32 20.39
N GLY A 357 2.26 -6.20 21.37
CA GLY A 357 3.12 -7.36 21.61
C GLY A 357 3.36 -8.26 20.38
N PRO A 358 2.34 -8.64 19.60
CA PRO A 358 2.52 -9.43 18.38
C PRO A 358 3.39 -8.76 17.31
N GLU A 359 3.30 -7.44 17.18
CA GLU A 359 4.10 -6.68 16.21
C GLU A 359 5.56 -6.55 16.66
N ARG A 360 5.77 -6.28 17.96
CA ARG A 360 7.10 -6.31 18.58
C ARG A 360 7.77 -7.67 18.40
N LEU A 361 7.03 -8.76 18.59
CA LEU A 361 7.54 -10.12 18.38
C LEU A 361 7.90 -10.36 16.91
N SER A 362 7.08 -9.89 15.97
CA SER A 362 7.34 -10.02 14.53
C SER A 362 8.63 -9.30 14.14
N ARG A 363 8.86 -8.09 14.66
CA ARG A 363 10.11 -7.33 14.47
C ARG A 363 11.33 -8.03 15.08
N ALA A 364 11.20 -8.53 16.31
CA ALA A 364 12.27 -9.28 16.97
C ALA A 364 12.65 -10.56 16.20
N ALA A 365 11.65 -11.30 15.72
CA ALA A 365 11.84 -12.46 14.86
C ALA A 365 12.53 -12.08 13.54
N LEU A 366 12.09 -11.00 12.88
CA LEU A 366 12.65 -10.54 11.61
C LEU A 366 14.12 -10.14 11.75
N ARG A 367 14.46 -9.37 12.80
CA ARG A 367 15.84 -9.04 13.15
C ARG A 367 16.69 -10.29 13.27
N LYS A 368 16.22 -11.26 14.06
CA LYS A 368 16.93 -12.50 14.36
C LYS A 368 17.22 -13.31 13.09
N VAL A 369 16.21 -13.52 12.24
CA VAL A 369 16.39 -14.35 11.03
C VAL A 369 17.26 -13.66 9.97
N THR A 370 17.28 -12.31 9.96
CA THR A 370 17.99 -11.53 8.95
C THR A 370 19.44 -11.21 9.34
N ALA A 371 19.70 -10.83 10.60
CA ALA A 371 21.05 -10.53 11.11
C ALA A 371 21.77 -11.76 11.67
N GLY A 372 21.02 -12.76 12.15
CA GLY A 372 21.56 -13.83 13.00
C GLY A 372 21.74 -13.37 14.46
N GLY A 373 22.50 -14.14 15.25
CA GLY A 373 22.80 -13.82 16.66
C GLY A 373 22.05 -14.69 17.68
N GLY A 374 22.03 -14.27 18.95
CA GLY A 374 21.32 -14.94 20.05
C GLY A 374 19.84 -14.55 20.14
N THR A 375 19.04 -15.27 20.94
CA THR A 375 17.64 -14.89 21.19
C THR A 375 17.60 -13.69 22.13
N SER A 376 16.91 -12.61 21.74
CA SER A 376 16.75 -11.41 22.57
C SER A 376 15.88 -11.68 23.80
N GLU A 377 16.14 -10.98 24.90
CA GLU A 377 15.32 -11.05 26.12
C GLU A 377 13.86 -10.67 25.85
N GLU A 378 13.62 -9.58 25.11
CA GLU A 378 12.29 -9.14 24.68
C GLU A 378 11.50 -10.27 23.99
N ALA A 379 12.11 -10.97 23.02
CA ALA A 379 11.44 -12.08 22.35
C ALA A 379 11.08 -13.23 23.31
N ARG A 380 11.92 -13.51 24.32
CA ARG A 380 11.59 -14.53 25.33
C ARG A 380 10.40 -14.09 26.19
N GLU A 381 10.39 -12.83 26.61
CA GLU A 381 9.30 -12.26 27.40
C GLU A 381 7.98 -12.26 26.62
N LEU A 382 7.99 -11.79 25.37
CA LEU A 382 6.81 -11.77 24.50
C LEU A 382 6.28 -13.17 24.22
N CYS A 383 7.16 -14.16 24.03
CA CYS A 383 6.75 -15.56 23.84
C CYS A 383 6.25 -16.26 25.11
N ALA A 384 6.53 -15.68 26.28
CA ALA A 384 6.00 -16.15 27.56
C ALA A 384 4.73 -15.40 27.99
N ASP A 385 4.39 -14.28 27.35
CA ASP A 385 3.21 -13.46 27.65
C ASP A 385 1.92 -14.09 27.07
N PRO A 386 0.94 -14.50 27.92
CA PRO A 386 -0.34 -15.05 27.47
C PRO A 386 -1.19 -14.10 26.63
N GLN A 387 -0.95 -12.78 26.69
CA GLN A 387 -1.62 -11.80 25.84
C GLN A 387 -1.08 -11.80 24.39
N VAL A 388 0.15 -12.28 24.20
CA VAL A 388 0.79 -12.39 22.88
C VAL A 388 0.66 -13.81 22.33
N LEU A 389 0.99 -14.80 23.17
CA LEU A 389 0.86 -16.22 22.87
C LEU A 389 -0.11 -16.88 23.85
N PRO A 390 -1.38 -17.07 23.48
CA PRO A 390 -2.38 -17.66 24.36
C PRO A 390 -1.96 -19.04 24.88
N ASP A 391 -2.14 -19.27 26.19
CA ASP A 391 -1.88 -20.55 26.84
C ASP A 391 -2.99 -21.59 26.60
N THR A 392 -4.09 -21.18 25.98
CA THR A 392 -5.25 -21.99 25.67
C THR A 392 -5.64 -21.78 24.22
N VAL A 393 -5.68 -22.88 23.46
CA VAL A 393 -6.02 -22.87 22.03
C VAL A 393 -7.42 -23.43 21.80
N THR A 394 -8.20 -22.67 21.06
CA THR A 394 -9.56 -22.97 20.61
C THR A 394 -9.62 -22.94 19.09
N GLU A 395 -10.75 -23.40 18.53
CA GLU A 395 -11.03 -23.28 17.09
C GLU A 395 -10.82 -21.84 16.57
N GLN A 396 -11.19 -20.84 17.37
CA GLN A 396 -11.23 -19.43 16.98
C GLN A 396 -9.85 -18.76 16.97
N ASN A 397 -8.92 -19.22 17.81
CA ASN A 397 -7.60 -18.59 17.94
C ASN A 397 -6.44 -19.44 17.39
N ALA A 398 -6.69 -20.66 16.90
CA ALA A 398 -5.65 -21.58 16.42
C ALA A 398 -4.72 -20.96 15.37
N THR A 399 -5.28 -20.21 14.40
CA THR A 399 -4.49 -19.53 13.36
C THR A 399 -3.56 -18.46 13.93
N GLN A 400 -4.05 -17.66 14.88
CA GLN A 400 -3.24 -16.64 15.54
C GLN A 400 -2.15 -17.30 16.39
N TRP A 401 -2.50 -18.34 17.16
CA TRP A 401 -1.55 -19.09 17.96
C TRP A 401 -0.42 -19.71 17.12
N GLN A 402 -0.75 -20.35 15.99
CA GLN A 402 0.27 -20.92 15.09
C GLN A 402 1.20 -19.83 14.56
N ARG A 403 0.64 -18.70 14.11
CA ARG A 403 1.43 -17.56 13.61
C ARG A 403 2.39 -17.03 14.68
N THR A 404 1.91 -16.79 15.89
CA THR A 404 2.74 -16.32 17.01
C THR A 404 3.81 -17.36 17.37
N THR A 405 3.45 -18.65 17.40
CA THR A 405 4.40 -19.75 17.69
C THR A 405 5.53 -19.83 16.65
N LEU A 406 5.21 -19.66 15.36
CA LEU A 406 6.21 -19.56 14.30
C LEU A 406 7.13 -18.35 14.49
N ASN A 407 6.59 -17.19 14.86
CA ASN A 407 7.41 -16.00 15.14
C ASN A 407 8.32 -16.23 16.36
N CYS A 408 7.87 -16.94 17.40
CA CYS A 408 8.71 -17.34 18.52
C CYS A 408 9.85 -18.26 18.08
N ALA A 409 9.56 -19.25 17.23
CA ALA A 409 10.59 -20.13 16.67
C ALA A 409 11.62 -19.36 15.84
N ASP A 410 11.18 -18.43 14.98
CA ASP A 410 12.04 -17.56 14.18
C ASP A 410 12.91 -16.64 15.06
N ALA A 411 12.36 -16.15 16.17
CA ALA A 411 13.12 -15.39 17.17
C ALA A 411 14.10 -16.27 17.98
N GLY A 412 13.98 -17.60 17.91
CA GLY A 412 14.75 -18.57 18.68
C GLY A 412 14.29 -18.68 20.14
N ALA A 413 13.04 -18.34 20.44
CA ALA A 413 12.43 -18.50 21.75
C ALA A 413 11.63 -19.81 21.80
N SER A 414 11.80 -20.57 22.89
CA SER A 414 10.98 -21.76 23.16
C SER A 414 9.58 -21.33 23.60
N THR A 415 8.56 -22.01 23.11
CA THR A 415 7.18 -21.85 23.55
C THR A 415 6.78 -22.98 24.50
N ALA A 416 5.87 -22.72 25.43
CA ALA A 416 5.24 -23.78 26.22
C ALA A 416 4.16 -24.50 25.39
N VAL A 417 3.90 -25.78 25.67
CA VAL A 417 2.75 -26.50 25.10
C VAL A 417 1.48 -25.87 25.69
N PRO A 418 0.55 -25.35 24.88
CA PRO A 418 -0.69 -24.77 25.39
C PRO A 418 -1.69 -25.88 25.78
N ARG A 419 -2.77 -25.48 26.44
CA ARG A 419 -3.93 -26.33 26.67
C ARG A 419 -4.84 -26.30 25.44
N PHE A 420 -5.35 -27.46 25.06
CA PHE A 420 -6.26 -27.60 23.92
C PHE A 420 -7.65 -27.95 24.41
N GLY A 421 -8.66 -27.25 23.90
CA GLY A 421 -10.02 -27.77 23.92
C GLY A 421 -10.12 -29.03 23.05
N THR A 422 -11.17 -29.82 23.26
CA THR A 422 -11.54 -30.91 22.35
C THR A 422 -12.67 -30.44 21.45
N TRP A 423 -12.49 -30.51 20.13
CA TRP A 423 -13.53 -30.25 19.14
C TRP A 423 -13.46 -31.28 18.00
N GLN A 424 -14.59 -31.51 17.33
CA GLN A 424 -14.65 -32.47 16.23
C GLN A 424 -14.24 -31.81 14.90
N PRO A 425 -13.33 -32.39 14.10
CA PRO A 425 -12.97 -31.86 12.78
C PRO A 425 -14.01 -32.28 11.73
N ASP A 426 -15.23 -31.75 11.84
CA ASP A 426 -16.39 -32.10 11.01
C ASP A 426 -16.82 -31.03 9.99
N THR A 427 -16.32 -29.79 10.14
CA THR A 427 -16.48 -28.69 9.17
C THR A 427 -15.13 -28.28 8.58
N PRO A 428 -15.09 -27.62 7.40
CA PRO A 428 -13.84 -27.12 6.83
C PRO A 428 -13.03 -26.27 7.83
N GLU A 429 -13.69 -25.41 8.60
CA GLU A 429 -13.07 -24.49 9.56
C GLU A 429 -12.42 -25.25 10.72
N ARG A 430 -13.13 -26.22 11.31
CA ARG A 430 -12.62 -27.04 12.43
C ARG A 430 -11.49 -27.96 12.02
N VAL A 431 -11.55 -28.47 10.79
CA VAL A 431 -10.49 -29.29 10.19
C VAL A 431 -9.23 -28.46 9.99
N VAL A 432 -9.37 -27.23 9.48
CA VAL A 432 -8.26 -26.30 9.32
C VAL A 432 -7.68 -25.94 10.70
N ALA A 433 -8.50 -25.65 11.70
CA ALA A 433 -8.03 -25.39 13.06
C ALA A 433 -7.28 -26.57 13.68
N ALA A 434 -7.77 -27.80 13.51
CA ALA A 434 -7.08 -29.01 13.97
C ALA A 434 -5.73 -29.21 13.22
N ALA A 435 -5.73 -29.04 11.90
CA ALA A 435 -4.50 -29.11 11.10
C ALA A 435 -3.49 -28.03 11.51
N THR A 436 -3.96 -26.82 11.82
CA THR A 436 -3.17 -25.69 12.30
C THR A 436 -2.48 -26.00 13.63
N VAL A 437 -3.20 -26.63 14.57
CA VAL A 437 -2.63 -27.10 15.84
C VAL A 437 -1.56 -28.17 15.62
N ALA A 438 -1.87 -29.22 14.86
CA ALA A 438 -0.94 -30.32 14.62
C ALA A 438 0.36 -29.84 13.95
N VAL A 439 0.22 -28.99 12.93
CA VAL A 439 1.35 -28.42 12.20
C VAL A 439 2.13 -27.42 13.06
N GLY A 440 1.46 -26.54 13.80
CA GLY A 440 2.13 -25.57 14.68
C GLY A 440 2.95 -26.24 15.80
N LEU A 441 2.44 -27.32 16.39
CA LEU A 441 3.19 -28.13 17.35
C LEU A 441 4.38 -28.83 16.70
N ALA A 442 4.21 -29.39 15.50
CA ALA A 442 5.32 -30.00 14.77
C ALA A 442 6.43 -28.99 14.42
N ASP A 443 6.05 -27.80 13.93
CA ASP A 443 6.98 -26.73 13.54
C ASP A 443 7.74 -26.14 14.72
N SER A 444 7.17 -26.19 15.92
CA SER A 444 7.83 -25.78 17.16
C SER A 444 8.62 -26.90 17.85
N GLY A 445 8.75 -28.07 17.21
CA GLY A 445 9.48 -29.21 17.76
C GLY A 445 8.74 -29.99 18.85
N GLN A 446 7.43 -29.78 18.99
CA GLN A 446 6.56 -30.39 20.00
C GLN A 446 5.62 -31.45 19.42
N ARG A 447 6.11 -32.22 18.43
CA ARG A 447 5.31 -33.23 17.72
C ARG A 447 4.64 -34.24 18.66
N ASP A 448 5.31 -34.64 19.74
CA ASP A 448 4.78 -35.60 20.71
C ASP A 448 3.64 -35.03 21.57
N SER A 449 3.40 -33.72 21.50
CA SER A 449 2.33 -33.02 22.22
C SER A 449 1.06 -32.81 21.38
N ILE A 450 1.01 -33.35 20.15
CA ILE A 450 -0.19 -33.26 19.31
C ILE A 450 -1.36 -33.96 20.00
N PRO A 451 -2.52 -33.29 20.18
CA PRO A 451 -3.67 -33.89 20.83
C PRO A 451 -4.11 -35.19 20.14
N SER A 452 -4.35 -36.24 20.93
CA SER A 452 -4.67 -37.58 20.43
C SER A 452 -6.00 -37.67 19.65
N TRP A 453 -6.86 -36.65 19.74
CA TRP A 453 -8.10 -36.56 18.98
C TRP A 453 -7.87 -36.02 17.55
N ILE A 454 -6.68 -35.49 17.24
CA ILE A 454 -6.28 -35.11 15.89
C ILE A 454 -5.54 -36.29 15.26
N THR A 455 -6.22 -37.05 14.42
CA THR A 455 -5.65 -38.26 13.79
C THR A 455 -5.63 -38.17 12.27
N ALA A 456 -4.83 -39.02 11.62
CA ALA A 456 -4.81 -39.11 10.17
C ALA A 456 -6.17 -39.52 9.60
N GLU A 457 -6.87 -40.46 10.25
CA GLU A 457 -8.20 -40.93 9.83
C GLU A 457 -9.24 -39.80 9.86
N ALA A 458 -9.16 -38.91 10.87
CA ALA A 458 -10.04 -37.76 10.97
C ALA A 458 -9.84 -36.76 9.82
N LEU A 459 -8.62 -36.67 9.27
CA LEU A 459 -8.25 -35.72 8.21
C LEU A 459 -8.30 -36.33 6.80
N GLU A 460 -8.34 -37.65 6.66
CA GLU A 460 -8.20 -38.36 5.38
C GLU A 460 -9.20 -37.88 4.31
N ARG A 461 -10.49 -37.89 4.65
CA ARG A 461 -11.56 -37.43 3.73
C ARG A 461 -11.39 -35.97 3.30
N TRP A 462 -10.72 -35.15 4.09
CA TRP A 462 -10.49 -33.74 3.79
C TRP A 462 -9.27 -33.57 2.89
N ALA A 463 -8.18 -34.29 3.18
CA ALA A 463 -6.97 -34.29 2.36
C ALA A 463 -7.22 -34.79 0.92
N GLN A 464 -8.15 -35.74 0.74
CA GLN A 464 -8.51 -36.28 -0.57
C GLN A 464 -9.49 -35.42 -1.39
N ASN A 465 -10.08 -34.37 -0.80
CA ASN A 465 -11.15 -33.59 -1.42
C ASN A 465 -10.84 -32.07 -1.39
N PRO A 466 -9.98 -31.57 -2.30
CA PRO A 466 -9.55 -30.16 -2.33
C PRO A 466 -10.72 -29.18 -2.50
N ASP A 467 -11.77 -29.56 -3.23
CA ASP A 467 -12.93 -28.69 -3.54
C ASP A 467 -13.73 -28.26 -2.29
N ARG A 468 -13.43 -28.84 -1.12
CA ARG A 468 -14.01 -28.45 0.17
C ARG A 468 -13.39 -27.18 0.76
N PHE A 469 -12.32 -26.67 0.15
CA PHE A 469 -11.58 -25.52 0.63
C PHE A 469 -11.55 -24.42 -0.41
N THR A 470 -11.79 -23.19 0.04
CA THR A 470 -11.66 -21.98 -0.80
C THR A 470 -10.22 -21.45 -0.80
N SER A 471 -9.44 -21.74 0.24
CA SER A 471 -8.03 -21.33 0.37
C SER A 471 -7.09 -22.50 0.09
N LEU A 472 -6.15 -22.28 -0.82
CA LEU A 472 -5.07 -23.21 -1.12
C LEU A 472 -4.17 -23.46 0.09
N TYR A 473 -3.84 -22.41 0.86
CA TYR A 473 -3.08 -22.56 2.11
C TYR A 473 -3.77 -23.53 3.07
N ASN A 474 -5.07 -23.38 3.27
CA ASN A 474 -5.85 -24.23 4.17
C ASN A 474 -5.83 -25.69 3.69
N TYR A 475 -6.01 -25.93 2.39
CA TYR A 475 -5.91 -27.28 1.84
C TYR A 475 -4.50 -27.87 2.04
N ALA A 476 -3.44 -27.13 1.68
CA ALA A 476 -2.06 -27.57 1.87
C ALA A 476 -1.75 -27.88 3.34
N LEU A 477 -2.26 -27.07 4.27
CA LEU A 477 -2.10 -27.27 5.72
C LEU A 477 -2.78 -28.56 6.20
N VAL A 478 -3.98 -28.85 5.72
CA VAL A 478 -4.72 -30.09 6.05
C VAL A 478 -3.98 -31.32 5.55
N VAL A 479 -3.50 -31.29 4.30
CA VAL A 479 -2.72 -32.40 3.74
C VAL A 479 -1.40 -32.58 4.48
N ARG A 480 -0.75 -31.48 4.87
CA ARG A 480 0.47 -31.49 5.68
C ARG A 480 0.23 -32.16 7.04
N ALA A 481 -0.84 -31.78 7.73
CA ALA A 481 -1.23 -32.42 8.99
C ALA A 481 -1.55 -33.91 8.80
N TYR A 482 -2.31 -34.28 7.77
CA TYR A 482 -2.61 -35.67 7.43
C TYR A 482 -1.34 -36.51 7.25
N SER A 483 -0.40 -36.03 6.43
CA SER A 483 0.88 -36.70 6.20
C SER A 483 1.74 -36.76 7.46
N LEU A 484 1.76 -35.70 8.27
CA LEU A 484 2.50 -35.65 9.54
C LEU A 484 2.00 -36.69 10.54
N LEU A 485 0.70 -36.99 10.53
CA LEU A 485 0.05 -37.96 11.42
C LEU A 485 0.13 -39.40 10.89
N GLY A 486 0.89 -39.65 9.82
CA GLY A 486 1.10 -40.99 9.25
C GLY A 486 0.19 -41.33 8.06
N GLY A 487 -0.55 -40.36 7.54
CA GLY A 487 -1.34 -40.52 6.31
C GLY A 487 -0.47 -40.84 5.09
N ALA A 488 -0.97 -41.70 4.20
CA ALA A 488 -0.22 -42.21 3.07
C ALA A 488 -0.29 -41.26 1.85
N LEU A 489 0.86 -41.07 1.18
CA LEU A 489 0.91 -40.45 -0.16
C LEU A 489 0.61 -41.48 -1.25
N ASP A 490 -0.62 -41.98 -1.27
CA ASP A 490 -1.10 -42.91 -2.28
C ASP A 490 -1.47 -42.21 -3.60
N ALA A 491 -1.91 -42.99 -4.59
CA ALA A 491 -2.29 -42.44 -5.89
C ALA A 491 -3.46 -41.45 -5.79
N GLN A 492 -4.42 -41.71 -4.90
CA GLN A 492 -5.61 -40.87 -4.74
C GLN A 492 -5.23 -39.51 -4.15
N LEU A 493 -4.37 -39.47 -3.12
CA LEU A 493 -3.89 -38.22 -2.55
C LEU A 493 -3.04 -37.44 -3.55
N ARG A 494 -2.15 -38.11 -4.31
CA ARG A 494 -1.37 -37.42 -5.36
C ARG A 494 -2.26 -36.80 -6.43
N GLU A 495 -3.32 -37.48 -6.83
CA GLU A 495 -4.28 -36.94 -7.79
C GLU A 495 -5.03 -35.74 -7.21
N ALA A 496 -5.51 -35.85 -5.96
CA ALA A 496 -6.16 -34.76 -5.24
C ALA A 496 -5.25 -33.53 -5.12
N LEU A 497 -3.98 -33.74 -4.77
CA LEU A 497 -2.96 -32.70 -4.72
C LEU A 497 -2.72 -32.05 -6.08
N GLY A 498 -2.64 -32.86 -7.13
CA GLY A 498 -2.49 -32.39 -8.51
C GLY A 498 -3.65 -31.48 -8.94
N ARG A 499 -4.89 -31.82 -8.59
CA ARG A 499 -6.08 -31.00 -8.88
C ARG A 499 -6.19 -29.77 -7.98
N GLY A 500 -5.83 -29.91 -6.69
CA GLY A 500 -6.03 -28.88 -5.68
C GLY A 500 -4.95 -27.80 -5.63
N ILE A 501 -3.71 -28.09 -6.05
CA ILE A 501 -2.55 -27.19 -5.86
C ILE A 501 -1.96 -26.72 -7.19
N THR A 502 -1.70 -27.63 -8.13
CA THR A 502 -1.01 -27.31 -9.39
C THR A 502 -1.65 -26.19 -10.21
N PRO A 503 -3.00 -26.09 -10.33
CA PRO A 503 -3.63 -25.02 -11.11
C PRO A 503 -3.32 -23.62 -10.58
N TYR A 504 -2.92 -23.49 -9.32
CA TYR A 504 -2.67 -22.20 -8.67
C TYR A 504 -1.20 -21.78 -8.70
N ARG A 505 -0.30 -22.59 -9.28
CA ARG A 505 1.10 -22.24 -9.46
C ARG A 505 1.26 -21.15 -10.53
N GLY A 506 2.09 -20.15 -10.23
CA GLY A 506 2.54 -19.13 -11.16
C GLY A 506 1.70 -17.85 -11.09
N CYS A 507 2.42 -16.74 -10.97
CA CYS A 507 1.87 -15.39 -10.97
C CYS A 507 2.53 -14.51 -12.04
N PRO A 508 1.85 -13.44 -12.50
CA PRO A 508 2.45 -12.43 -13.37
C PRO A 508 3.76 -11.89 -12.79
N GLY A 509 4.87 -12.09 -13.50
CA GLY A 509 6.22 -11.69 -13.07
C GLY A 509 6.82 -12.49 -11.90
N LEU A 510 6.10 -13.46 -11.32
CA LEU A 510 6.49 -14.27 -10.16
C LEU A 510 6.10 -15.75 -10.38
N PRO A 511 6.70 -16.45 -11.36
CA PRO A 511 6.26 -17.78 -11.79
C PRO A 511 6.41 -18.89 -10.72
N ASP A 512 7.22 -18.67 -9.68
CA ASP A 512 7.44 -19.65 -8.62
C ASP A 512 6.52 -19.46 -7.40
N LEU A 513 5.71 -18.39 -7.38
CA LEU A 513 4.72 -18.15 -6.33
C LEU A 513 3.37 -18.79 -6.64
N TYR A 514 2.59 -19.00 -5.58
CA TYR A 514 1.27 -19.60 -5.63
C TYR A 514 0.18 -18.56 -5.39
N ARG A 515 -0.94 -18.72 -6.09
CA ARG A 515 -2.17 -17.95 -5.90
C ARG A 515 -2.97 -18.48 -4.71
N VAL A 516 -3.80 -17.62 -4.11
CA VAL A 516 -4.61 -17.93 -2.92
C VAL A 516 -5.63 -19.05 -3.16
N GLY A 517 -6.25 -19.10 -4.35
CA GLY A 517 -7.35 -20.02 -4.67
C GLY A 517 -8.73 -19.38 -4.54
N GLY A 518 -9.80 -20.17 -4.72
CA GLY A 518 -11.16 -19.74 -4.40
C GLY A 518 -11.75 -18.61 -5.27
N GLY A 519 -11.18 -18.37 -6.46
CA GLY A 519 -11.57 -17.28 -7.36
C GLY A 519 -10.66 -16.05 -7.29
N ASP A 520 -9.72 -16.01 -6.34
CA ASP A 520 -8.71 -14.97 -6.23
C ASP A 520 -7.49 -15.28 -7.10
N SER A 521 -7.07 -14.32 -7.94
CA SER A 521 -5.89 -14.41 -8.78
C SER A 521 -4.61 -13.90 -8.11
N ALA A 522 -4.71 -13.31 -6.92
CA ALA A 522 -3.58 -12.78 -6.17
C ALA A 522 -2.60 -13.86 -5.73
N CYS A 523 -1.31 -13.54 -5.77
CA CYS A 523 -0.27 -14.36 -5.17
C CYS A 523 -0.30 -14.21 -3.66
N ASP A 524 0.18 -15.24 -2.95
CA ASP A 524 0.32 -15.20 -1.51
C ASP A 524 1.61 -15.89 -1.04
N LEU A 525 2.42 -15.15 -0.29
CA LEU A 525 3.68 -15.64 0.28
C LEU A 525 3.41 -16.75 1.31
N LYS A 526 2.31 -16.64 2.08
CA LYS A 526 1.94 -17.65 3.08
C LYS A 526 1.49 -18.96 2.41
N THR A 527 0.70 -18.87 1.36
CA THR A 527 0.29 -20.00 0.52
C THR A 527 1.50 -20.65 -0.14
N THR A 528 2.39 -19.86 -0.74
CA THR A 528 3.64 -20.35 -1.33
C THR A 528 4.47 -21.10 -0.30
N TRP A 529 4.64 -20.53 0.90
CA TRP A 529 5.37 -21.17 1.99
C TRP A 529 4.71 -22.48 2.44
N GLY A 530 3.38 -22.51 2.56
CA GLY A 530 2.63 -23.71 2.91
C GLY A 530 2.80 -24.84 1.87
N VAL A 531 2.74 -24.50 0.59
CA VAL A 531 2.91 -25.46 -0.51
C VAL A 531 4.35 -25.99 -0.59
N TRP A 532 5.36 -25.12 -0.49
CA TRP A 532 6.76 -25.54 -0.50
C TRP A 532 7.11 -26.39 0.74
N THR A 533 6.60 -26.02 1.91
CA THR A 533 6.80 -26.81 3.13
C THR A 533 6.16 -28.20 3.00
N LEU A 534 4.97 -28.28 2.40
CA LEU A 534 4.33 -29.56 2.10
C LEU A 534 5.17 -30.40 1.14
N ASP A 535 5.65 -29.83 0.02
CA ASP A 535 6.48 -30.57 -0.93
C ASP A 535 7.79 -31.05 -0.28
N ARG A 536 8.42 -30.22 0.55
CA ARG A 536 9.60 -30.61 1.35
C ARG A 536 9.29 -31.78 2.29
N GLN A 537 8.15 -31.75 2.98
CA GLN A 537 7.70 -32.86 3.84
C GLN A 537 7.42 -34.14 3.04
N LEU A 538 6.94 -34.01 1.81
CA LEU A 538 6.73 -35.11 0.87
C LEU A 538 8.01 -35.48 0.08
N HIS A 539 9.18 -34.99 0.49
CA HIS A 539 10.48 -35.26 -0.14
C HIS A 539 10.54 -34.88 -1.63
N GLY A 540 9.88 -33.79 -2.02
CA GLY A 540 9.87 -33.28 -3.39
C GLY A 540 9.03 -34.09 -4.36
N ALA A 541 8.16 -34.98 -3.86
CA ALA A 541 7.37 -35.88 -4.70
C ALA A 541 6.44 -35.15 -5.68
N MET A 542 6.13 -33.88 -5.44
CA MET A 542 5.24 -33.09 -6.30
C MET A 542 5.99 -32.10 -7.21
N GLY A 543 7.25 -31.77 -6.92
CA GLY A 543 8.06 -30.86 -7.75
C GLY A 543 7.54 -29.42 -7.77
N TRP A 544 6.98 -28.98 -6.64
CA TRP A 544 6.40 -27.66 -6.45
C TRP A 544 7.42 -26.62 -5.98
N MET A 545 8.45 -27.06 -5.26
CA MET A 545 9.60 -26.23 -4.96
C MET A 545 10.39 -25.87 -6.24
N PRO A 546 11.06 -24.70 -6.30
CA PRO A 546 11.95 -24.35 -7.39
C PRO A 546 13.04 -25.41 -7.55
N ALA A 547 13.33 -25.83 -8.78
CA ALA A 547 14.41 -26.79 -9.01
C ALA A 547 15.77 -26.12 -8.72
N PRO A 548 16.68 -26.75 -7.96
CA PRO A 548 18.06 -26.30 -7.92
C PRO A 548 18.61 -26.38 -9.34
N LYS A 549 19.18 -25.29 -9.85
CA LYS A 549 19.95 -25.38 -11.09
C LYS A 549 21.14 -26.29 -10.80
N ASN A 550 21.10 -27.49 -11.35
CA ASN A 550 22.25 -28.38 -11.44
C ASN A 550 23.45 -27.58 -11.98
N GLY A 551 24.39 -27.26 -11.10
CA GLY A 551 25.75 -26.94 -11.52
C GLY A 551 26.35 -28.21 -12.09
N LYS A 552 26.39 -28.30 -13.41
CA LYS A 552 27.42 -29.08 -14.10
C LYS A 552 28.58 -28.17 -14.41
#